data_AF-A0A0J5S7E4-F1
#
_entry.id   AF-A0A0J5S7E4-F1
#
_cell.length_a   1.000
_cell.length_b   1.000
_cell.length_c   1.000
_cell.angle_alpha   90.00
_cell.angle_beta   90.00
_cell.angle_gamma   90.00
#
_symmetry.space_group_name_H-M   'P 1'
#
loop_
_entity.id
_entity.type
_entity.pdbx_description
1 polymer ?
#
loop_
_entity_poly.entity_id
_entity_poly.type
_entity_poly.pdbx_seq_one_letter_code
_entity_poly.pdbx_strand_id
1 'polypeptide(L)'
;MNNLDWYLLEHSYLMDIQVNPVSGILTLCIDAKMTYDHPNIHENTKTEEGFMEIQIIFKGVQYLRMLNSSLLFENPNDDIGSIELFSIKDIDTVRRLSNLEINNNQESFFDLSDGNAARVLLKNERLKYLNFLSEFVSFELGFEELSIIEK
;
A
#
# COMPACT_ATOMS: atom_id res chain seq x y z
N MET A 1 -13.86 -4.48 -11.79
CA MET A 1 -14.29 -3.65 -10.65
C MET A 1 -13.26 -3.86 -9.57
N ASN A 2 -12.70 -2.80 -9.00
CA ASN A 2 -11.73 -2.95 -7.93
C ASN A 2 -12.49 -3.42 -6.70
N ASN A 3 -12.16 -4.59 -6.17
CA ASN A 3 -12.77 -5.10 -4.93
C ASN A 3 -12.62 -4.12 -3.74
N LEU A 4 -11.72 -3.12 -3.85
CA LEU A 4 -11.54 -2.02 -2.90
C LEU A 4 -12.83 -1.21 -2.67
N ASP A 5 -13.70 -1.08 -3.67
CA ASP A 5 -14.92 -0.26 -3.56
C ASP A 5 -15.93 -0.83 -2.55
N TRP A 6 -15.74 -2.08 -2.12
CA TRP A 6 -16.54 -2.69 -1.06
C TRP A 6 -16.07 -2.35 0.35
N TYR A 7 -15.03 -1.53 0.51
CA TYR A 7 -14.43 -1.21 1.80
C TYR A 7 -14.31 0.30 2.04
N LEU A 8 -14.68 0.72 3.25
CA LEU A 8 -14.48 2.08 3.75
C LEU A 8 -13.13 2.15 4.47
N LEU A 9 -12.05 2.18 3.70
CA LEU A 9 -10.69 2.09 4.24
C LEU A 9 -10.32 3.24 5.20
N GLU A 10 -10.86 4.44 5.02
CA GLU A 10 -10.71 5.58 5.95
C GLU A 10 -11.41 5.39 7.31
N HIS A 11 -12.19 4.31 7.45
CA HIS A 11 -12.86 3.90 8.69
C HIS A 11 -12.38 2.52 9.16
N SER A 12 -11.21 2.11 8.69
CA SER A 12 -10.63 0.79 8.90
C SER A 12 -9.34 0.89 9.71
N TYR A 13 -8.85 -0.25 10.20
CA TYR A 13 -7.67 -0.30 11.06
C TYR A 13 -6.54 -1.05 10.36
N LEU A 14 -5.37 -0.43 10.29
CA LEU A 14 -4.16 -1.10 9.82
C LEU A 14 -3.68 -2.05 10.92
N MET A 15 -3.56 -3.34 10.61
CA MET A 15 -3.22 -4.39 11.57
C MET A 15 -1.80 -4.93 11.42
N ASP A 16 -1.20 -4.84 10.22
CA ASP A 16 0.17 -5.29 9.98
C ASP A 16 0.69 -4.73 8.65
N ILE A 17 2.01 -4.56 8.55
CA ILE A 17 2.73 -4.23 7.30
C ILE A 17 3.85 -5.24 7.09
N GLN A 18 3.80 -5.95 5.96
CA GLN A 18 4.83 -6.91 5.58
C GLN A 18 5.55 -6.44 4.32
N VAL A 19 6.87 -6.24 4.42
CA VAL A 19 7.71 -5.79 3.30
C VAL A 19 8.64 -6.92 2.88
N ASN A 20 8.55 -7.35 1.63
CA ASN A 20 9.50 -8.27 1.02
C ASN A 20 10.27 -7.55 -0.11
N PRO A 21 11.47 -7.03 0.18
CA PRO A 21 12.24 -6.26 -0.80
C PRO A 21 12.81 -7.13 -1.93
N VAL A 22 13.00 -8.43 -1.70
CA VAL A 22 13.56 -9.35 -2.71
C VAL A 22 12.54 -9.64 -3.81
N SER A 23 11.27 -9.84 -3.42
CA SER A 23 10.19 -10.06 -4.39
C SER A 23 9.51 -8.76 -4.85
N GLY A 24 9.85 -7.61 -4.27
CA GLY A 24 9.20 -6.34 -4.57
C GLY A 24 7.72 -6.35 -4.20
N ILE A 25 7.38 -6.92 -3.04
CA ILE A 25 6.01 -7.05 -2.55
C ILE A 25 5.86 -6.31 -1.22
N LEU A 26 4.76 -5.57 -1.08
CA LEU A 26 4.31 -5.01 0.18
C LEU A 26 2.88 -5.50 0.44
N THR A 27 2.61 -5.98 1.64
CA THR A 27 1.27 -6.41 2.07
C THR A 27 0.83 -5.58 3.27
N LEU A 28 -0.39 -5.03 3.19
CA LEU A 28 -1.08 -4.43 4.32
C LEU A 28 -2.16 -5.40 4.79
N CYS A 29 -2.14 -5.77 6.07
CA CYS A 29 -3.26 -6.45 6.71
C CYS A 29 -4.15 -5.39 7.35
N ILE A 30 -5.44 -5.38 7.02
CA ILE A 30 -6.37 -4.34 7.44
C ILE A 30 -7.62 -5.02 7.98
N ASP A 31 -8.08 -4.59 9.15
CA ASP A 31 -9.45 -4.87 9.58
C ASP A 31 -10.37 -3.84 8.94
N ALA A 32 -11.00 -4.23 7.84
CA ALA A 32 -11.64 -3.32 6.91
C ALA A 32 -13.15 -3.23 7.13
N LYS A 33 -13.64 -2.00 7.29
CA LYS A 33 -15.07 -1.72 7.36
C LYS A 33 -15.71 -1.96 6.00
N MET A 34 -16.69 -2.86 5.93
CA MET A 34 -17.40 -3.15 4.68
C MET A 34 -18.41 -2.03 4.34
N THR A 35 -18.64 -1.79 3.05
CA THR A 35 -19.79 -1.00 2.58
C THR A 35 -21.06 -1.82 2.66
N TYR A 36 -22.21 -1.14 2.65
CA TYR A 36 -23.52 -1.81 2.71
C TYR A 36 -23.75 -2.80 1.56
N ASP A 37 -23.14 -2.55 0.40
CA ASP A 37 -23.30 -3.36 -0.81
C ASP A 37 -22.33 -4.56 -0.87
N HIS A 38 -21.51 -4.78 0.17
CA HIS A 38 -20.57 -5.88 0.21
C HIS A 38 -21.31 -7.24 0.13
N PRO A 39 -20.95 -8.15 -0.78
CA PRO A 39 -21.70 -9.40 -1.00
C PRO A 39 -21.82 -10.28 0.26
N ASN A 40 -20.80 -10.26 1.11
CA ASN A 40 -20.73 -11.06 2.35
C ASN A 40 -21.33 -10.36 3.59
N ILE A 41 -21.94 -9.17 3.46
CA ILE A 41 -22.38 -8.38 4.62
C ILE A 41 -23.45 -9.08 5.48
N HIS A 42 -24.26 -9.93 4.87
CA HIS A 42 -25.34 -10.65 5.55
C HIS A 42 -24.90 -12.01 6.12
N GLU A 43 -23.77 -12.56 5.66
CA GLU A 43 -23.20 -13.79 6.22
C GLU A 43 -22.39 -13.50 7.48
N ASN A 44 -21.85 -12.29 7.60
CA ASN A 44 -21.03 -11.84 8.73
C ASN A 44 -21.85 -11.38 9.95
N THR A 45 -22.95 -12.07 10.27
CA THR A 45 -23.74 -11.85 11.50
C THR A 45 -23.00 -12.24 12.80
N LYS A 46 -21.74 -12.68 12.70
CA LYS A 46 -20.88 -13.07 13.82
C LYS A 46 -19.88 -11.98 14.27
N THR A 47 -19.63 -10.96 13.46
CA THR A 47 -18.82 -9.79 13.85
C THR A 47 -19.78 -8.63 14.10
N GLU A 48 -19.80 -8.10 15.32
CA GLU A 48 -20.83 -7.16 15.78
C GLU A 48 -20.87 -5.82 15.01
N GLU A 49 -19.96 -5.55 14.06
CA GLU A 49 -19.76 -4.20 13.50
C GLU A 49 -19.51 -4.11 11.97
N GLY A 50 -19.65 -5.20 11.20
CA GLY A 50 -19.52 -5.13 9.73
C GLY A 50 -18.09 -4.91 9.23
N PHE A 51 -17.10 -5.41 9.97
CA PHE A 51 -15.68 -5.44 9.59
C PHE A 51 -15.28 -6.81 9.05
N MET A 52 -14.22 -6.83 8.23
CA MET A 52 -13.61 -8.02 7.67
C MET A 52 -12.10 -7.87 7.54
N GLU A 53 -11.34 -8.89 7.95
CA GLU A 53 -9.90 -8.90 7.77
C GLU A 53 -9.58 -9.11 6.28
N ILE A 54 -8.85 -8.16 5.71
CA ILE A 54 -8.36 -8.23 4.34
C ILE A 54 -6.85 -8.06 4.30
N GLN A 55 -6.25 -8.64 3.26
CA GLN A 55 -4.88 -8.35 2.87
C GLN A 55 -4.86 -7.62 1.54
N ILE A 56 -4.27 -6.43 1.52
CA ILE A 56 -3.99 -5.69 0.31
C ILE A 56 -2.54 -5.92 -0.07
N ILE A 57 -2.32 -6.60 -1.19
CA ILE A 57 -1.00 -6.99 -1.67
C ILE A 57 -0.63 -6.13 -2.88
N PHE A 58 0.44 -5.36 -2.73
CA PHE A 58 1.07 -4.57 -3.79
C PHE A 58 2.25 -5.34 -4.36
N LYS A 59 2.24 -5.60 -5.67
CA LYS A 59 3.31 -6.32 -6.39
C LYS A 59 4.04 -5.37 -7.34
N GLY A 60 5.31 -5.68 -7.59
CA GLY A 60 6.16 -4.83 -8.44
C GLY A 60 6.39 -3.47 -7.77
N VAL A 61 6.63 -3.46 -6.46
CA VAL A 61 6.96 -2.25 -5.71
C VAL A 61 8.33 -1.75 -6.16
N GLN A 62 8.36 -0.60 -6.82
CA GLN A 62 9.59 0.01 -7.34
C GLN A 62 10.05 1.20 -6.49
N TYR A 63 9.13 1.79 -5.73
CA TYR A 63 9.38 2.96 -4.88
C TYR A 63 8.54 2.83 -3.61
N LEU A 64 9.18 3.01 -2.45
CA LEU A 64 8.52 3.14 -1.16
C LEU A 64 9.22 4.27 -0.40
N ARG A 65 8.48 5.31 -0.06
CA ARG A 65 8.98 6.43 0.75
C ARG A 65 8.15 6.54 2.01
N MET A 66 8.80 6.26 3.13
CA MET A 66 8.25 6.57 4.45
C MET A 66 8.30 8.09 4.65
N LEU A 67 7.16 8.68 5.00
CA LEU A 67 7.06 10.12 5.30
C LEU A 67 7.20 10.36 6.79
N ASN A 68 6.52 9.57 7.61
CA ASN A 68 6.71 9.49 9.05
C ASN A 68 6.61 8.03 9.49
N SER A 69 7.64 7.54 10.15
CA SER A 69 7.54 6.46 11.14
C SER A 69 8.75 6.57 12.06
N SER A 70 8.50 6.51 13.37
CA SER A 70 9.55 6.46 14.38
C SER A 70 10.07 5.05 14.63
N LEU A 71 9.35 3.99 14.22
CA LEU A 71 9.57 2.62 14.74
C LEU A 71 9.26 1.44 13.78
N LEU A 72 8.92 1.67 12.51
CA LEU A 72 8.40 0.63 11.59
C LEU A 72 9.28 -0.63 11.50
N PHE A 73 10.59 -0.45 11.55
CA PHE A 73 11.57 -1.53 11.38
C PHE A 73 11.98 -2.20 12.69
N GLU A 74 11.54 -1.68 13.85
CA GLU A 74 11.82 -2.24 15.17
C GLU A 74 10.63 -3.05 15.71
N ASN A 75 9.39 -2.50 15.62
CA ASN A 75 8.17 -3.22 15.96
C ASN A 75 6.96 -2.66 15.18
N PRO A 76 6.60 -3.25 14.03
CA PRO A 76 5.49 -2.76 13.19
C PRO A 76 4.12 -2.84 13.88
N ASN A 77 4.00 -3.53 15.03
CA ASN A 77 2.76 -3.59 15.81
C ASN A 77 2.48 -2.35 16.66
N ASP A 78 3.49 -1.51 16.94
CA ASP A 78 3.31 -0.27 17.73
C ASP A 78 2.81 0.90 16.87
N ASP A 79 2.83 0.73 15.55
CA ASP A 79 2.47 1.70 14.52
C ASP A 79 1.10 1.36 13.84
N ILE A 80 0.37 0.39 14.40
CA ILE A 80 -0.99 -0.04 14.03
C ILE A 80 -2.00 1.02 14.49
N GLY A 81 -2.95 1.40 13.64
CA GLY A 81 -3.94 2.41 14.00
C GLY A 81 -5.02 2.66 12.96
N SER A 82 -5.91 3.59 13.29
CA SER A 82 -6.96 4.02 12.36
C SER A 82 -6.35 4.60 11.10
N ILE A 83 -6.88 4.19 9.94
CA ILE A 83 -6.47 4.69 8.65
C ILE A 83 -7.19 6.01 8.39
N GLU A 84 -6.42 7.06 8.09
CA GLU A 84 -6.96 8.40 7.80
C GLU A 84 -7.04 8.67 6.29
N LEU A 85 -6.10 8.11 5.51
CA LEU A 85 -6.08 8.26 4.05
C LEU A 85 -5.60 6.97 3.37
N PHE A 86 -6.37 6.53 2.40
CA PHE A 86 -5.97 5.48 1.47
C PHE A 86 -6.32 5.90 0.04
N SER A 87 -5.36 6.46 -0.69
CA SER A 87 -5.61 7.05 -2.01
C SER A 87 -4.71 6.45 -3.08
N ILE A 88 -5.30 5.73 -4.03
CA ILE A 88 -4.63 5.23 -5.23
C ILE A 88 -4.81 6.23 -6.36
N LYS A 89 -3.70 6.62 -6.98
CA LYS A 89 -3.65 7.55 -8.11
C LYS A 89 -2.99 6.88 -9.31
N ASP A 90 -3.56 7.10 -10.48
CA ASP A 90 -2.91 6.72 -11.74
C ASP A 90 -1.74 7.66 -12.05
N ILE A 91 -0.77 7.15 -12.83
CA ILE A 91 0.46 7.88 -13.17
C ILE A 91 0.19 9.23 -13.84
N ASP A 92 -0.89 9.34 -14.62
CA ASP A 92 -1.27 10.58 -15.30
C ASP A 92 -1.78 11.65 -14.31
N THR A 93 -2.35 11.24 -13.18
CA THR A 93 -2.76 12.14 -12.09
C THR A 93 -1.55 12.63 -11.31
N VAL A 94 -0.57 11.75 -11.06
CA VAL A 94 0.67 12.12 -10.35
C VAL A 94 1.54 13.06 -11.20
N ARG A 95 1.73 12.75 -12.49
CA ARG A 95 2.46 13.61 -13.45
C ARG A 95 1.93 15.05 -13.53
N ARG A 96 0.64 15.26 -13.28
CA ARG A 96 0.01 16.60 -13.28
C ARG A 96 0.15 17.34 -11.95
N LEU A 97 0.23 16.61 -10.83
CA LEU A 97 0.30 17.18 -9.48
C LEU A 97 1.72 17.48 -9.04
N SER A 98 2.67 16.66 -9.49
CA SER A 98 4.08 16.87 -9.26
C SER A 98 4.73 17.33 -10.56
N ASN A 99 5.44 18.46 -10.55
CA ASN A 99 6.46 18.79 -11.56
C ASN A 99 7.65 17.81 -11.52
N LEU A 100 7.40 16.53 -11.16
CA LEU A 100 8.35 15.45 -11.26
C LEU A 100 8.48 15.14 -12.74
N GLU A 101 9.50 15.71 -13.37
CA GLU A 101 10.09 15.15 -14.58
C GLU A 101 10.65 13.76 -14.23
N ILE A 102 9.78 12.77 -14.07
CA ILE A 102 10.18 11.37 -14.02
C ILE A 102 10.60 11.02 -15.44
N ASN A 103 11.86 11.34 -15.77
CA ASN A 103 12.49 10.86 -16.99
C ASN A 103 12.50 9.35 -16.92
N ASN A 104 11.80 8.69 -17.84
CA ASN A 104 11.59 7.25 -17.91
C ASN A 104 12.86 6.39 -18.04
N ASN A 105 14.05 6.99 -17.92
CA ASN A 105 15.36 6.39 -18.14
C ASN A 105 16.37 6.63 -16.99
N GLN A 106 15.94 7.07 -15.80
CA GLN A 106 16.89 7.20 -14.68
C GLN A 106 17.19 5.84 -14.04
N GLU A 107 18.33 5.27 -14.39
CA GLU A 107 18.95 4.17 -13.65
C GLU A 107 19.23 4.64 -12.22
N SER A 108 18.49 4.09 -11.25
CA SER A 108 18.75 4.33 -9.83
C SER A 108 19.63 3.20 -9.31
N PHE A 109 20.82 3.56 -8.82
CA PHE A 109 21.77 2.62 -8.24
C PHE A 109 21.52 2.51 -6.74
N PHE A 110 21.22 1.31 -6.26
CA PHE A 110 21.25 1.00 -4.83
C PHE A 110 22.56 0.28 -4.53
N ASP A 111 23.41 0.92 -3.73
CA ASP A 111 24.60 0.29 -3.18
C ASP A 111 24.18 -0.52 -1.94
N LEU A 112 23.99 -1.82 -2.14
CA LEU A 112 23.82 -2.76 -1.05
C LEU A 112 25.24 -3.10 -0.60
N SER A 113 25.62 -2.61 0.59
CA SER A 113 26.92 -2.84 1.20
C SER A 113 27.36 -4.31 1.02
N ASP A 114 28.63 -4.49 0.63
CA ASP A 114 29.28 -5.70 0.06
C ASP A 114 29.38 -5.76 -1.47
N GLY A 115 29.42 -4.60 -2.14
CA GLY A 115 29.87 -4.49 -3.54
C GLY A 115 28.87 -5.03 -4.58
N ASN A 116 27.64 -5.34 -4.16
CA ASN A 116 26.56 -5.77 -5.04
C ASN A 116 25.67 -4.57 -5.37
N ALA A 117 25.96 -3.91 -6.50
CA ALA A 117 25.08 -2.88 -7.04
C ALA A 117 23.86 -3.54 -7.71
N ALA A 118 22.68 -3.38 -7.12
CA ALA A 118 21.43 -3.77 -7.77
C ALA A 118 21.05 -2.71 -8.82
N ARG A 119 20.95 -3.12 -10.09
CA ARG A 119 20.46 -2.29 -11.19
C ARG A 119 18.95 -2.46 -11.30
N VAL A 120 18.18 -1.43 -10.94
CA VAL A 120 16.72 -1.42 -11.13
C VAL A 120 16.41 -0.63 -12.41
N LEU A 121 15.97 -1.34 -13.44
CA LEU A 121 15.42 -0.75 -14.67
C LEU A 121 13.95 -0.37 -14.40
N LEU A 122 13.68 0.92 -14.19
CA LEU A 122 12.33 1.48 -14.06
C LEU A 122 11.63 1.43 -15.43
N LYS A 123 10.78 0.43 -15.66
CA LYS A 123 9.87 0.41 -16.83
C LYS A 123 8.57 1.16 -16.47
N ASN A 124 8.50 2.41 -16.89
CA ASN A 124 7.56 3.44 -16.41
C ASN A 124 6.12 3.46 -16.98
N GLU A 125 5.62 2.43 -17.65
CA GLU A 125 4.34 2.54 -18.38
C GLU A 125 3.09 2.01 -17.65
N ARG A 126 3.21 1.38 -16.47
CA ARG A 126 2.05 0.78 -15.75
C ARG A 126 1.99 1.05 -14.25
N LEU A 127 2.84 1.93 -13.72
CA LEU A 127 2.90 2.18 -12.28
C LEU A 127 1.67 2.93 -11.77
N LYS A 128 1.15 2.50 -10.63
CA LYS A 128 0.16 3.19 -9.80
C LYS A 128 0.84 3.69 -8.54
N TYR A 129 0.27 4.74 -7.96
CA TYR A 129 0.80 5.35 -6.74
C TYR A 129 -0.21 5.26 -5.62
N LEU A 130 0.23 4.89 -4.43
CA LEU A 130 -0.56 4.94 -3.21
C LEU A 130 0.01 6.01 -2.29
N ASN A 131 -0.88 6.86 -1.77
CA ASN A 131 -0.64 7.66 -0.59
C ASN A 131 -1.40 7.02 0.57
N PHE A 132 -0.67 6.63 1.60
CA PHE A 132 -1.21 6.00 2.80
C PHE A 132 -0.92 6.86 4.03
N LEU A 133 -1.93 7.04 4.87
CA LEU A 133 -1.84 7.68 6.18
C LEU A 133 -2.69 6.90 7.17
N SER A 134 -2.08 6.50 8.27
CA SER A 134 -2.73 6.13 9.52
C SER A 134 -2.30 7.08 10.63
N GLU A 135 -2.92 6.93 11.80
CA GLU A 135 -2.59 7.67 13.02
C GLU A 135 -1.07 7.68 13.32
N PHE A 136 -0.35 6.60 13.01
CA PHE A 136 1.06 6.44 13.37
C PHE A 136 2.03 6.37 12.19
N VAL A 137 1.55 6.03 10.98
CA VAL A 137 2.39 5.81 9.81
C VAL A 137 1.88 6.53 8.59
N SER A 138 2.79 7.17 7.87
CA SER A 138 2.52 7.67 6.53
C SER A 138 3.60 7.24 5.55
N PHE A 139 3.17 6.81 4.37
CA PHE A 139 4.08 6.47 3.29
C PHE A 139 3.46 6.68 1.91
N GLU A 140 4.34 6.79 0.93
CA GLU A 140 4.03 6.80 -0.49
C GLU A 140 4.64 5.58 -1.15
N LEU A 141 3.91 4.96 -2.07
CA LEU A 141 4.31 3.73 -2.74
C LEU A 141 4.05 3.84 -4.24
N GLY A 142 4.99 3.35 -5.05
CA GLY A 142 4.83 3.12 -6.49
C GLY A 142 4.86 1.61 -6.80
N PHE A 143 3.81 1.08 -7.42
CA PHE A 143 3.59 -0.35 -7.63
C PHE A 143 2.95 -0.66 -8.98
N GLU A 144 3.04 -1.91 -9.45
CA GLU A 144 2.49 -2.33 -10.76
C GLU A 144 1.08 -2.92 -10.63
N GLU A 145 0.87 -3.77 -9.63
CA GLU A 145 -0.36 -4.53 -9.46
C GLU A 145 -0.83 -4.51 -8.00
N LEU A 146 -2.15 -4.52 -7.81
CA LEU A 146 -2.79 -4.68 -6.51
C LEU A 146 -3.71 -5.91 -6.54
N SER A 147 -3.67 -6.70 -5.48
CA SER A 147 -4.57 -7.81 -5.21
C SER A 147 -5.17 -7.69 -3.81
N ILE A 148 -6.39 -8.19 -3.61
CA ILE A 148 -7.07 -8.20 -2.30
C ILE A 148 -7.45 -9.64 -1.98
N ILE A 149 -7.22 -10.06 -0.73
CA ILE A 149 -7.61 -11.36 -0.19
C ILE A 149 -8.45 -11.12 1.06
N GLU A 150 -9.67 -11.64 1.09
CA GLU A 150 -10.53 -11.72 2.28
C GLU A 150 -10.16 -12.96 3.09
N LYS A 151 -10.11 -12.84 4.43
CA LYS A 151 -9.79 -13.93 5.34
C LYS A 151 -10.99 -14.43 6.13
#